data_AF-A0A382KWY2-F1
#
_entry.id   AF-A0A382KWY2-F1
#
_cell.length_a   1.000
_cell.length_b   1.000
_cell.length_c   1.000
_cell.angle_alpha   90.00
_cell.angle_beta   90.00
_cell.angle_gamma   90.00
#
_symmetry.space_group_name_H-M   'P 1'
#
loop_
_entity.id
_entity.type
_entity.pdbx_description
1 polymer ?
#
loop_
_entity_poly.entity_id
_entity_poly.type
_entity_poly.pdbx_seq_one_letter_code
_entity_poly.pdbx_strand_id
1 'polypeptide(L)'
;MESRRSILFAFLVLWATGASAQDSDDLGGARFGDDDHHKTGPSYGATMGSVTVGDTQVYRLSMRPEIPLGKLGLAFDVELFIDESGDFSSRGWSFGTTTETIDTFLRKLYYVRYGKPGDDLFVRVGALDRVTLGYGLVLDQYRNTLDYPGVKKTGIHFQMASVGGSEVGLEGMINNVQDLQEGGALIGLRAYTRPRSKLEIGITYVVDIDQYAGLRDGDD
;
A
#
# COMPACT_ATOMS: atom_id res chain seq x y z
N MET A 1 25.29 -26.39 -8.65
CA MET A 1 23.98 -26.33 -8.00
C MET A 1 24.17 -25.73 -6.62
N GLU A 2 24.13 -24.39 -6.55
CA GLU A 2 24.22 -23.69 -5.27
C GLU A 2 22.90 -23.81 -4.51
N SER A 3 22.99 -24.25 -3.26
CA SER A 3 21.87 -24.34 -2.34
C SER A 3 21.47 -22.92 -1.92
N ARG A 4 20.39 -22.39 -2.52
CA ARG A 4 19.73 -21.18 -2.03
C ARG A 4 19.19 -21.46 -0.62
N ARG A 5 19.77 -20.83 0.40
CA ARG A 5 19.31 -20.92 1.79
C ARG A 5 18.40 -19.73 2.09
N SER A 6 17.10 -19.96 2.12
CA SER A 6 16.12 -18.99 2.59
C SER A 6 16.23 -18.82 4.11
N ILE A 7 16.43 -17.59 4.60
CA ILE A 7 16.35 -17.30 6.03
C ILE A 7 14.88 -17.14 6.41
N LEU A 8 14.42 -18.01 7.29
CA LEU A 8 13.03 -18.10 7.75
C LEU A 8 12.91 -17.40 9.11
N PHE A 9 12.03 -16.41 9.22
CA PHE A 9 11.64 -15.84 10.51
C PHE A 9 10.17 -16.16 10.80
N ALA A 10 9.92 -16.94 11.85
CA ALA A 10 8.58 -17.25 12.33
C ALA A 10 8.49 -16.84 13.80
N PHE A 11 7.52 -15.97 14.12
CA PHE A 11 7.29 -15.48 15.47
C PHE A 11 5.85 -15.80 15.91
N LEU A 12 5.72 -16.39 17.11
CA LEU A 12 4.45 -16.62 17.80
C LEU A 12 4.31 -15.57 18.91
N VAL A 13 3.21 -14.82 18.94
CA VAL A 13 2.98 -13.77 19.95
C VAL A 13 1.62 -13.94 20.62
N LEU A 14 1.60 -13.88 21.95
CA LEU A 14 0.41 -13.84 22.80
C LEU A 14 0.38 -12.52 23.60
N TRP A 15 -0.78 -11.87 23.72
CA TRP A 15 -0.95 -10.65 24.54
C TRP A 15 -2.29 -10.64 25.27
N ALA A 16 -2.32 -10.31 26.57
CA ALA A 16 -3.56 -10.15 27.34
C ALA A 16 -3.64 -8.74 27.97
N THR A 17 -4.75 -8.03 27.78
CA THR A 17 -4.96 -6.72 28.43
C THR A 17 -5.69 -6.89 29.77
N GLY A 18 -5.04 -6.49 30.87
CA GLY A 18 -5.63 -6.41 32.20
C GLY A 18 -6.27 -5.04 32.42
N ALA A 19 -7.58 -5.00 32.67
CA ALA A 19 -8.28 -3.76 32.98
C ALA A 19 -8.30 -3.53 34.50
N SER A 20 -7.71 -2.41 34.95
CA SER A 20 -8.18 -1.70 36.14
C SER A 20 -8.91 -0.45 35.66
N ALA A 21 -10.10 -0.22 36.22
CA ALA A 21 -11.11 0.68 35.68
C ALA A 21 -10.71 2.16 35.83
N GLN A 22 -10.65 2.88 34.72
CA GLN A 22 -10.86 4.32 34.67
C GLN A 22 -11.38 4.68 33.27
N ASP A 23 -12.56 5.30 33.26
CA ASP A 23 -13.35 5.82 32.14
C ASP A 23 -13.33 5.09 30.78
N SER A 24 -14.45 4.42 30.55
CA SER A 24 -14.91 3.91 29.26
C SER A 24 -15.20 5.07 28.31
N ASP A 25 -14.45 5.15 27.21
CA ASP A 25 -15.02 5.30 25.87
C ASP A 25 -13.99 5.23 24.73
N ASP A 26 -12.68 5.10 25.01
CA ASP A 26 -11.68 5.16 23.93
C ASP A 26 -10.49 4.19 24.10
N LEU A 27 -10.78 2.92 24.42
CA LEU A 27 -9.76 1.88 24.61
C LEU A 27 -10.05 0.60 23.80
N GLY A 28 -10.50 0.77 22.56
CA GLY A 28 -10.19 -0.20 21.51
C GLY A 28 -8.74 0.06 21.08
N GLY A 29 -7.85 -0.91 21.22
CA GLY A 29 -6.47 -0.73 20.76
C GLY A 29 -6.47 -0.41 19.26
N ALA A 30 -6.26 0.86 18.92
CA ALA A 30 -6.34 1.38 17.57
C ALA A 30 -5.51 0.49 16.64
N ARG A 31 -6.18 -0.19 15.72
CA ARG A 31 -5.47 -0.88 14.63
C ARG A 31 -5.00 0.20 13.68
N PHE A 32 -3.75 0.12 13.22
CA PHE A 32 -3.29 1.03 12.17
C PHE A 32 -4.20 0.88 10.95
N GLY A 33 -4.91 1.95 10.60
CA GLY A 33 -5.97 1.96 9.59
C GLY A 33 -7.37 2.26 10.13
N ASP A 34 -7.59 2.22 11.45
CA ASP A 34 -8.86 2.64 12.08
C ASP A 34 -9.18 4.11 11.77
N ASP A 35 -8.14 4.94 11.63
CA ASP A 35 -8.23 6.36 11.29
C ASP A 35 -8.85 6.59 9.89
N ASP A 36 -8.69 5.63 8.98
CA ASP A 36 -9.22 5.70 7.62
C ASP A 36 -10.71 5.32 7.57
N HIS A 37 -11.25 4.64 8.59
CA HIS A 37 -12.68 4.34 8.69
C HIS A 37 -13.53 5.62 8.67
N HIS A 38 -13.06 6.69 9.32
CA HIS A 38 -13.82 7.93 9.49
C HIS A 38 -13.70 8.92 8.32
N LYS A 39 -12.77 8.73 7.37
CA LYS A 39 -12.66 9.60 6.19
C LYS A 39 -13.57 9.08 5.08
N THR A 40 -14.82 9.54 5.05
CA THR A 40 -15.82 9.20 4.01
C THR A 40 -15.78 10.14 2.80
N GLY A 41 -14.94 11.18 2.85
CA GLY A 41 -14.73 12.11 1.74
C GLY A 41 -13.46 11.82 0.94
N PRO A 42 -13.38 12.31 -0.31
CA PRO A 42 -12.16 12.24 -1.11
C PRO A 42 -10.98 12.89 -0.36
N SER A 43 -9.87 12.17 -0.29
CA SER A 43 -8.60 12.70 0.23
C SER A 43 -7.87 13.42 -0.91
N TYR A 44 -7.45 14.65 -0.66
CA TYR A 44 -6.68 15.46 -1.60
C TYR A 44 -5.35 15.85 -0.97
N GLY A 45 -4.27 15.26 -1.44
CA GLY A 45 -2.91 15.75 -1.20
C GLY A 45 -2.38 16.40 -2.46
N ALA A 46 -1.79 17.59 -2.35
CA ALA A 46 -1.14 18.29 -3.45
C ALA A 46 0.30 18.65 -3.06
N THR A 47 1.24 18.48 -3.99
CA THR A 47 2.65 18.85 -3.83
C THR A 47 3.06 19.69 -5.03
N MET A 48 3.86 20.72 -4.78
CA MET A 48 4.38 21.63 -5.80
C MET A 48 5.89 21.68 -5.72
N GLY A 49 6.57 21.57 -6.87
CA GLY A 49 8.02 21.69 -6.97
C GLY A 49 8.43 22.27 -8.31
N SER A 50 9.68 22.70 -8.43
CA SER A 50 10.27 23.08 -9.72
C SER A 50 11.22 22.00 -10.21
N VAL A 51 11.24 21.77 -11.51
CA VAL A 51 12.12 20.78 -12.17
C VAL A 51 12.78 21.47 -13.35
N THR A 52 14.07 21.29 -13.52
CA THR A 52 14.79 21.80 -14.68
C THR A 52 14.87 20.69 -15.74
N VAL A 53 14.36 20.95 -16.93
CA VAL A 53 14.41 20.01 -18.06
C VAL A 53 15.17 20.68 -19.20
N GLY A 54 16.44 20.29 -19.37
CA GLY A 54 17.36 21.00 -20.26
C GLY A 54 17.71 22.36 -19.66
N ASP A 55 17.49 23.44 -20.41
CA ASP A 55 17.73 24.83 -19.99
C ASP A 55 16.47 25.55 -19.47
N THR A 56 15.34 24.84 -19.34
CA THR A 56 14.04 25.44 -19.00
C THR A 56 13.54 24.95 -17.64
N GLN A 57 13.10 25.88 -16.80
CA GLN A 57 12.47 25.62 -15.50
C GLN A 57 10.96 25.40 -15.67
N VAL A 58 10.48 24.25 -15.22
CA VAL A 58 9.04 23.94 -15.22
C VAL A 58 8.55 23.76 -13.78
N TYR A 59 7.33 24.20 -13.52
CA TYR A 59 6.64 23.95 -12.26
C TYR A 59 5.81 22.68 -12.38
N ARG A 60 5.98 21.75 -11.45
CA ARG A 60 5.22 20.50 -11.36
C ARG A 60 4.27 20.57 -10.18
N LEU A 61 2.99 20.40 -10.45
CA LEU A 61 1.93 20.19 -9.47
C LEU A 61 1.51 18.72 -9.53
N SER A 62 1.68 17.98 -8.43
CA SER A 62 1.23 16.59 -8.31
C SER A 62 0.11 16.51 -7.28
N MET A 63 -0.95 15.79 -7.61
CA MET A 63 -2.14 15.63 -6.80
C MET A 63 -2.64 14.19 -6.85
N ARG A 64 -3.07 13.67 -5.70
CA ARG A 64 -3.56 12.30 -5.57
C ARG A 64 -5.00 12.22 -5.11
N PRO A 65 -5.98 12.48 -5.99
CA PRO A 65 -7.38 12.35 -5.61
C PRO A 65 -7.76 10.89 -5.45
N GLU A 66 -8.51 10.59 -4.40
CA GLU A 66 -9.20 9.31 -4.24
C GLU A 66 -10.70 9.49 -4.45
N ILE A 67 -11.27 8.71 -5.37
CA ILE A 67 -12.69 8.69 -5.68
C ILE A 67 -13.34 7.47 -4.99
N PRO A 68 -14.13 7.67 -3.92
CA PRO A 68 -14.87 6.59 -3.29
C PRO A 68 -16.13 6.26 -4.10
N LEU A 69 -16.26 4.99 -4.50
CA LEU A 69 -17.40 4.40 -5.20
C LEU A 69 -18.02 3.30 -4.31
N GLY A 70 -18.63 3.72 -3.20
CA GLY A 70 -19.16 2.81 -2.18
C GLY A 70 -18.03 2.11 -1.42
N LYS A 71 -17.99 0.77 -1.47
CA LYS A 71 -16.85 0.00 -0.94
C LYS A 71 -15.62 0.07 -1.85
N LEU A 72 -15.80 0.32 -3.14
CA LEU A 72 -14.68 0.48 -4.07
C LEU A 72 -14.07 1.88 -3.91
N GLY A 73 -12.76 2.03 -4.06
CA GLY A 73 -12.06 3.31 -4.10
C GLY A 73 -11.01 3.30 -5.19
N LEU A 74 -10.95 4.36 -5.99
CA LEU A 74 -9.97 4.54 -7.05
C LEU A 74 -9.11 5.75 -6.73
N ALA A 75 -7.82 5.55 -6.50
CA ALA A 75 -6.86 6.63 -6.34
C ALA A 75 -6.12 6.87 -7.64
N PHE A 76 -5.95 8.13 -8.00
CA PHE A 76 -5.19 8.55 -9.18
C PHE A 76 -3.99 9.38 -8.75
N ASP A 77 -2.90 9.32 -9.51
CA ASP A 77 -1.77 10.25 -9.41
C ASP A 77 -1.79 11.14 -10.64
N VAL A 78 -2.23 12.37 -10.45
CA VAL A 78 -2.42 13.37 -11.49
C VAL A 78 -1.30 14.39 -11.37
N GLU A 79 -0.66 14.69 -12.49
CA GLU A 79 0.45 15.64 -12.54
C GLU A 79 0.19 16.68 -13.61
N LEU A 80 0.36 17.95 -13.26
CA LEU A 80 0.25 19.09 -14.15
C LEU A 80 1.61 19.79 -14.19
N PHE A 81 2.05 20.13 -15.38
CA PHE A 81 3.29 20.86 -15.61
C PHE A 81 2.95 22.23 -16.17
N ILE A 82 3.50 23.27 -15.56
CA ILE A 82 3.38 24.67 -15.99
C ILE A 82 4.76 25.10 -16.47
N ASP A 83 4.84 25.62 -17.69
CA ASP A 83 6.09 26.12 -18.26
C ASP A 83 6.42 27.55 -17.81
N GLU A 84 7.56 28.09 -18.27
CA GLU A 84 8.00 29.45 -17.94
C GLU A 84 7.06 30.54 -18.48
N SER A 85 6.32 30.23 -19.54
CA SER A 85 5.27 31.10 -20.11
C SER A 85 3.99 31.11 -19.28
N GLY A 86 3.85 30.20 -18.30
CA GLY A 86 2.64 30.03 -17.50
C GLY A 86 1.58 29.16 -18.17
N ASP A 87 1.91 28.51 -19.29
CA ASP A 87 1.01 27.63 -20.02
C ASP A 87 1.06 26.21 -19.46
N PHE A 88 -0.10 25.54 -19.49
CA PHE A 88 -0.19 24.12 -19.12
C PHE A 88 0.45 23.28 -20.21
N SER A 89 1.53 22.58 -19.86
CA SER A 89 2.19 21.66 -20.76
C SER A 89 1.34 20.39 -20.94
N SER A 90 1.19 19.93 -22.19
CA SER A 90 0.59 18.63 -22.52
C SER A 90 1.45 17.43 -22.08
N ARG A 91 2.64 17.68 -21.52
CA ARG A 91 3.56 16.65 -21.05
C ARG A 91 2.88 15.77 -20.00
N GLY A 92 2.81 14.46 -20.28
CA GLY A 92 2.20 13.46 -19.40
C GLY A 92 0.72 13.17 -19.68
N TRP A 93 0.12 13.83 -20.68
CA TRP A 93 -1.27 13.63 -21.09
C TRP A 93 -1.35 13.46 -22.61
N SER A 94 -1.70 12.26 -23.09
CA SER A 94 -2.00 12.02 -24.50
C SER A 94 -3.50 11.79 -24.67
N PHE A 95 -4.15 12.63 -25.47
CA PHE A 95 -5.58 12.58 -25.76
C PHE A 95 -5.85 12.42 -27.26
N GLY A 96 -5.02 11.67 -27.98
CA GLY A 96 -5.13 11.52 -29.44
C GLY A 96 -6.27 10.60 -29.89
N THR A 97 -6.49 9.48 -29.20
CA THR A 97 -7.50 8.45 -29.55
C THR A 97 -8.15 7.88 -28.27
N THR A 98 -9.39 7.37 -28.34
CA THR A 98 -10.09 6.76 -27.19
C THR A 98 -9.24 5.72 -26.44
N THR A 99 -8.44 4.92 -27.17
CA THR A 99 -7.50 3.95 -26.59
C THR A 99 -6.35 4.60 -25.84
N GLU A 100 -5.78 5.69 -26.37
CA GLU A 100 -4.69 6.44 -25.71
C GLU A 100 -5.18 7.18 -24.46
N THR A 101 -6.45 7.60 -24.46
CA THR A 101 -7.10 8.22 -23.29
C THR A 101 -7.27 7.19 -22.17
N ILE A 102 -7.75 5.97 -22.48
CA ILE A 102 -7.89 4.89 -21.49
C ILE A 102 -6.53 4.46 -20.95
N ASP A 103 -5.53 4.29 -21.82
CA ASP A 103 -4.16 3.95 -21.41
C ASP A 103 -3.53 5.05 -20.54
N THR A 104 -3.72 6.32 -20.90
CA THR A 104 -3.30 7.46 -20.07
C THR A 104 -3.97 7.44 -18.71
N PHE A 105 -5.26 7.13 -18.64
CA PHE A 105 -5.99 7.05 -17.39
C PHE A 105 -5.50 5.88 -16.50
N LEU A 106 -5.31 4.69 -17.09
CA LEU A 106 -4.78 3.52 -16.39
C LEU A 106 -3.35 3.76 -15.88
N ARG A 107 -2.51 4.47 -16.64
CA ARG A 107 -1.17 4.87 -16.15
C ARG A 107 -1.21 5.81 -14.96
N LYS A 108 -2.27 6.60 -14.83
CA LYS A 108 -2.48 7.53 -13.72
C LYS A 108 -3.21 6.86 -12.56
N LEU A 109 -3.69 5.63 -12.71
CA LEU A 109 -4.27 4.86 -11.59
C LEU A 109 -3.17 4.50 -10.59
N TYR A 110 -3.32 5.00 -9.37
CA TYR A 110 -2.36 4.85 -8.29
C TYR A 110 -2.65 3.58 -7.48
N TYR A 111 -3.90 3.40 -7.04
CA TYR A 111 -4.39 2.12 -6.53
C TYR A 111 -5.90 1.97 -6.73
N VAL A 112 -6.34 0.72 -6.66
CA VAL A 112 -7.75 0.35 -6.47
C VAL A 112 -7.87 -0.29 -5.10
N ARG A 113 -8.92 0.05 -4.35
CA ARG A 113 -9.26 -0.64 -3.11
C ARG A 113 -10.71 -1.08 -3.09
N TYR A 114 -10.99 -2.16 -2.37
CA TYR A 114 -12.31 -2.59 -1.93
C TYR A 114 -12.30 -2.62 -0.40
N GLY A 115 -13.29 -1.99 0.22
CA GLY A 115 -13.33 -1.77 1.66
C GLY A 115 -12.28 -0.78 2.14
N LYS A 116 -12.19 -0.65 3.46
CA LYS A 116 -11.15 0.10 4.18
C LYS A 116 -10.41 -0.85 5.13
N PRO A 117 -9.16 -0.55 5.51
CA PRO A 117 -8.48 -1.31 6.55
C PRO A 117 -9.39 -1.44 7.77
N GLY A 118 -9.55 -2.66 8.31
CA GLY A 118 -10.46 -2.98 9.41
C GLY A 118 -11.87 -3.43 9.02
N ASP A 119 -12.30 -3.26 7.76
CA ASP A 119 -13.56 -3.85 7.26
C ASP A 119 -13.48 -5.38 7.22
N ASP A 120 -14.63 -6.07 7.18
CA ASP A 120 -14.71 -7.54 7.08
C ASP A 120 -13.90 -8.11 5.91
N LEU A 121 -13.87 -7.37 4.80
CA LEU A 121 -13.05 -7.64 3.63
C LEU A 121 -12.48 -6.33 3.12
N PHE A 122 -11.16 -6.25 3.14
CA PHE A 122 -10.38 -5.19 2.55
C PHE A 122 -9.39 -5.77 1.55
N VAL A 123 -9.31 -5.18 0.37
CA VAL A 123 -8.30 -5.51 -0.65
C VAL A 123 -7.84 -4.21 -1.28
N ARG A 124 -6.53 -4.03 -1.46
CA ARG A 124 -5.92 -2.94 -2.21
C ARG A 124 -4.93 -3.52 -3.21
N VAL A 125 -4.94 -2.99 -4.43
CA VAL A 125 -4.04 -3.35 -5.52
C VAL A 125 -3.44 -2.08 -6.12
N GLY A 126 -2.12 -2.05 -6.28
CA GLY A 126 -1.35 -0.90 -6.79
C GLY A 126 -0.35 -0.37 -5.78
N ALA A 127 -0.34 0.93 -5.57
CA ALA A 127 0.51 1.59 -4.59
C ALA A 127 0.14 1.22 -3.15
N LEU A 128 1.14 0.75 -2.41
CA LEU A 128 1.09 0.46 -0.98
C LEU A 128 1.85 1.57 -0.25
N ASP A 129 1.10 2.48 0.36
CA ASP A 129 1.68 3.65 1.03
C ASP A 129 2.03 3.43 2.48
N ARG A 130 1.42 2.45 3.15
CA ARG A 130 1.72 2.14 4.55
C ARG A 130 1.04 0.83 4.88
N VAL A 131 1.82 -0.24 4.92
CA VAL A 131 1.34 -1.55 5.36
C VAL A 131 2.10 -1.92 6.63
N THR A 132 1.36 -2.34 7.65
CA THR A 132 1.92 -2.82 8.92
C THR A 132 1.28 -4.16 9.23
N LEU A 133 2.09 -5.20 9.41
CA LEU A 133 1.63 -6.53 9.82
C LEU A 133 2.06 -6.81 11.26
N GLY A 134 1.22 -7.53 12.00
CA GLY A 134 1.61 -7.99 13.34
C GLY A 134 1.85 -6.85 14.35
N TYR A 135 1.08 -5.77 14.27
CA TYR A 135 1.26 -4.55 15.08
C TYR A 135 2.61 -3.85 14.90
N GLY A 136 3.33 -4.11 13.80
CA GLY A 136 4.61 -3.49 13.50
C GLY A 136 5.83 -4.23 14.06
N LEU A 137 5.63 -5.40 14.67
CA LEU A 137 6.75 -6.21 15.17
C LEU A 137 7.54 -6.89 14.05
N VAL A 138 6.86 -7.32 12.97
CA VAL A 138 7.50 -8.02 11.86
C VAL A 138 7.65 -7.13 10.64
N LEU A 139 6.62 -6.35 10.33
CA LEU A 139 6.62 -5.44 9.19
C LEU A 139 5.87 -4.19 9.62
N ASP A 140 6.56 -3.05 9.60
CA ASP A 140 6.02 -1.77 9.99
C ASP A 140 6.19 -0.73 8.88
N GLN A 141 5.11 -0.01 8.60
CA GLN A 141 5.07 1.12 7.66
C GLN A 141 5.72 0.83 6.32
N TYR A 142 5.59 -0.40 5.82
CA TYR A 142 6.13 -0.78 4.53
C TYR A 142 5.48 0.04 3.43
N ARG A 143 6.31 0.52 2.49
CA ARG A 143 5.85 1.25 1.32
C ARG A 143 6.54 0.72 0.07
N ASN A 144 5.79 0.41 -0.98
CA ASN A 144 6.35 0.10 -2.30
C ASN A 144 6.46 1.37 -3.19
N THR A 145 6.23 2.55 -2.60
CA THR A 145 6.15 3.84 -3.30
C THR A 145 7.38 4.72 -3.11
N LEU A 146 8.47 4.19 -2.53
CA LEU A 146 9.71 4.96 -2.30
C LEU A 146 10.36 5.48 -3.60
N ASP A 147 10.31 4.65 -4.65
CA ASP A 147 10.88 4.99 -5.97
C ASP A 147 9.85 5.70 -6.88
N TYR A 148 8.68 6.04 -6.34
CA TYR A 148 7.61 6.67 -7.09
C TYR A 148 7.92 8.15 -7.38
N PRO A 149 7.66 8.68 -8.59
CA PRO A 149 6.98 8.05 -9.73
C PRO A 149 7.90 7.28 -10.70
N GLY A 150 9.21 7.23 -10.45
CA GLY A 150 10.20 6.66 -11.38
C GLY A 150 10.02 5.16 -11.62
N VAL A 151 9.74 4.40 -10.55
CA VAL A 151 9.43 2.96 -10.64
C VAL A 151 8.05 2.70 -10.05
N LYS A 152 7.16 2.10 -10.83
CA LYS A 152 5.79 1.76 -10.42
C LYS A 152 5.69 0.29 -10.05
N LYS A 153 5.70 0.01 -8.75
CA LYS A 153 5.49 -1.33 -8.18
C LYS A 153 3.99 -1.57 -7.97
N THR A 154 3.48 -2.73 -8.39
CA THR A 154 2.07 -3.10 -8.19
C THR A 154 1.97 -4.08 -7.03
N GLY A 155 1.68 -3.57 -5.84
CA GLY A 155 1.50 -4.38 -4.64
C GLY A 155 0.06 -4.83 -4.45
N ILE A 156 -0.11 -5.81 -3.56
CA ILE A 156 -1.42 -6.26 -3.06
C ILE A 156 -1.37 -6.17 -1.54
N HIS A 157 -2.42 -5.66 -0.91
CA HIS A 157 -2.64 -5.75 0.53
C HIS A 157 -4.09 -6.17 0.76
N PHE A 158 -4.32 -7.15 1.62
CA PHE A 158 -5.66 -7.61 1.93
C PHE A 158 -5.83 -7.87 3.42
N GLN A 159 -7.05 -7.70 3.90
CA GLN A 159 -7.48 -8.06 5.25
C GLN A 159 -8.85 -8.74 5.15
N MET A 160 -9.04 -9.79 5.93
CA MET A 160 -10.28 -10.52 6.06
C MET A 160 -10.51 -10.76 7.56
N ALA A 161 -11.61 -10.27 8.11
CA ALA A 161 -11.90 -10.42 9.53
C ALA A 161 -12.32 -11.86 9.90
N SER A 162 -12.92 -12.58 8.95
CA SER A 162 -13.39 -13.95 9.12
C SER A 162 -13.15 -14.77 7.85
N VAL A 163 -12.57 -15.95 8.01
CA VAL A 163 -12.44 -16.96 6.95
C VAL A 163 -13.46 -18.06 7.18
N GLY A 164 -14.36 -18.27 6.22
CA GLY A 164 -15.32 -19.36 6.25
C GLY A 164 -16.31 -19.32 7.44
N GLY A 165 -16.60 -18.13 7.98
CA GLY A 165 -17.50 -17.96 9.13
C GLY A 165 -16.86 -18.27 10.50
N SER A 166 -15.54 -18.43 10.55
CA SER A 166 -14.79 -18.62 11.80
C SER A 166 -14.36 -17.29 12.45
N GLU A 167 -13.92 -17.34 13.71
CA GLU A 167 -13.26 -16.20 14.38
C GLU A 167 -11.79 -16.00 13.94
N VAL A 168 -11.37 -16.65 12.85
CA VAL A 168 -10.03 -16.52 12.29
C VAL A 168 -10.05 -15.47 11.19
N GLY A 169 -9.26 -14.42 11.37
CA GLY A 169 -8.97 -13.43 10.36
C GLY A 169 -7.63 -13.68 9.68
N LEU A 170 -7.51 -13.17 8.46
CA LEU A 170 -6.29 -13.18 7.67
C LEU A 170 -5.93 -11.76 7.25
N GLU A 171 -4.65 -11.47 7.19
CA GLU A 171 -4.11 -10.27 6.60
C GLU A 171 -2.85 -10.64 5.81
N GLY A 172 -2.59 -9.98 4.70
CA GLY A 172 -1.35 -10.22 3.97
C GLY A 172 -1.04 -9.16 2.95
N MET A 173 0.21 -9.13 2.51
CA MET A 173 0.67 -8.24 1.47
C MET A 173 1.68 -8.91 0.53
N ILE A 174 1.75 -8.38 -0.68
CA ILE A 174 2.78 -8.64 -1.68
C ILE A 174 3.28 -7.28 -2.14
N ASN A 175 4.58 -7.03 -2.09
CA ASN A 175 5.14 -5.72 -2.44
C ASN A 175 4.98 -5.36 -3.93
N ASN A 176 5.24 -6.32 -4.82
CA ASN A 176 5.21 -6.17 -6.25
C ASN A 176 4.85 -7.51 -6.92
N VAL A 177 3.70 -7.55 -7.58
CA VAL A 177 3.21 -8.72 -8.32
C VAL A 177 4.06 -8.99 -9.56
N GLN A 178 4.74 -7.96 -10.10
CA GLN A 178 5.63 -8.10 -11.25
C GLN A 178 6.88 -8.90 -10.85
N ASP A 179 7.55 -8.49 -9.78
CA ASP A 179 8.74 -9.18 -9.23
C ASP A 179 8.41 -10.57 -8.68
N LEU A 180 7.13 -10.86 -8.39
CA LEU A 180 6.71 -12.20 -7.97
C LEU A 180 6.97 -13.26 -9.06
N GLN A 181 6.85 -12.88 -10.34
CA GLN A 181 7.14 -13.78 -11.46
C GLN A 181 8.64 -14.02 -11.63
N GLU A 182 9.44 -13.04 -11.24
CA GLU A 182 10.91 -13.05 -11.31
C GLU A 182 11.55 -13.61 -10.04
N GLY A 183 10.74 -13.89 -9.01
CA GLY A 183 11.16 -14.51 -7.76
C GLY A 183 11.70 -13.52 -6.72
N GLY A 184 11.43 -12.22 -6.84
CA GLY A 184 11.94 -11.17 -5.92
C GLY A 184 10.90 -10.39 -5.13
N ALA A 185 9.71 -10.96 -4.94
CA ALA A 185 8.68 -10.32 -4.15
C ALA A 185 8.86 -10.53 -2.64
N LEU A 186 8.62 -9.48 -1.85
CA LEU A 186 8.36 -9.53 -0.42
C LEU A 186 6.89 -9.88 -0.19
N ILE A 187 6.65 -11.00 0.48
CA ILE A 187 5.32 -11.50 0.83
C ILE A 187 5.19 -11.51 2.35
N GLY A 188 4.11 -10.93 2.86
CA GLY A 188 3.72 -11.01 4.26
C GLY A 188 2.34 -11.63 4.42
N LEU A 189 2.18 -12.47 5.43
CA LEU A 189 0.92 -13.15 5.75
C LEU A 189 0.78 -13.23 7.26
N ARG A 190 -0.43 -12.97 7.74
CA ARG A 190 -0.79 -13.03 9.14
C ARG A 190 -2.13 -13.74 9.28
N ALA A 191 -2.19 -14.74 10.15
CA ALA A 191 -3.43 -15.30 10.64
C ALA A 191 -3.63 -14.85 12.08
N TYR A 192 -4.85 -14.46 12.44
CA TYR A 192 -5.17 -14.06 13.80
C TYR A 192 -6.55 -14.56 14.21
N THR A 193 -6.79 -14.66 15.52
CA THR A 193 -8.10 -14.99 16.08
C THR A 193 -8.36 -14.16 17.33
N ARG A 194 -9.64 -13.91 17.61
CA ARG A 194 -10.10 -13.06 18.72
C ARG A 194 -11.06 -13.83 19.64
N PRO A 195 -10.56 -14.81 20.43
CA PRO A 195 -11.40 -15.64 21.28
C PRO A 195 -12.13 -14.84 22.38
N ARG A 196 -11.68 -13.61 22.67
CA ARG A 196 -12.38 -12.64 23.52
C ARG A 196 -12.20 -11.24 22.93
N SER A 197 -13.12 -10.32 23.23
CA SER A 197 -13.10 -8.94 22.74
C SER A 197 -11.81 -8.16 23.02
N LYS A 198 -11.02 -8.58 24.02
CA LYS A 198 -9.78 -7.94 24.47
C LYS A 198 -8.50 -8.74 24.21
N LEU A 199 -8.60 -9.89 23.55
CA LEU A 199 -7.50 -10.81 23.30
C LEU A 199 -7.44 -11.14 21.81
N GLU A 200 -6.37 -10.72 21.15
CA GLU A 200 -6.04 -11.16 19.80
C GLU A 200 -4.77 -12.01 19.85
N ILE A 201 -4.81 -13.17 19.22
CA ILE A 201 -3.65 -14.05 19.06
C ILE A 201 -3.40 -14.16 17.57
N GLY A 202 -2.15 -13.97 17.14
CA GLY A 202 -1.83 -14.08 15.73
C GLY A 202 -0.42 -14.59 15.48
N ILE A 203 -0.27 -15.21 14.32
CA ILE A 203 1.00 -15.67 13.76
C ILE A 203 1.23 -14.86 12.50
N THR A 204 2.40 -14.23 12.43
CA THR A 204 2.82 -13.44 11.27
C THR A 204 4.04 -14.08 10.65
N TYR A 205 4.05 -14.18 9.33
CA TYR A 205 5.09 -14.75 8.51
C TYR A 205 5.39 -13.80 7.35
N VAL A 206 6.66 -13.43 7.20
CA VAL A 206 7.12 -12.56 6.12
C VAL A 206 8.33 -13.22 5.46
N VAL A 207 8.31 -13.29 4.13
CA VAL A 207 9.38 -13.87 3.33
C VAL A 207 9.76 -12.91 2.21
N ASP A 208 11.06 -12.72 2.04
CA ASP A 208 11.64 -12.06 0.88
C ASP A 208 12.22 -13.13 -0.05
N ILE A 209 11.66 -13.27 -1.25
CA ILE A 209 12.00 -14.36 -2.16
C ILE A 209 13.33 -14.10 -2.89
N ASP A 210 13.74 -12.83 -3.05
CA ASP A 210 15.05 -12.45 -3.59
C ASP A 210 15.77 -11.43 -2.70
N GLN A 211 16.67 -11.96 -1.88
CA GLN A 211 17.47 -11.17 -0.93
C GLN A 211 18.59 -10.35 -1.61
N TYR A 212 18.78 -10.46 -2.94
CA TYR A 212 19.88 -9.82 -3.68
C TYR A 212 19.42 -8.73 -4.65
N ALA A 213 18.12 -8.64 -4.98
CA ALA A 213 17.58 -7.64 -5.91
C ALA A 213 17.76 -6.17 -5.47
N GLY A 214 18.11 -5.93 -4.20
CA GLY A 214 18.44 -4.60 -3.68
C GLY A 214 19.84 -4.07 -4.06
N LEU A 215 20.70 -4.91 -4.65
CA LEU A 215 22.00 -4.53 -5.17
C LEU A 215 21.96 -4.59 -6.70
N ARG A 216 22.26 -3.47 -7.38
CA ARG A 216 22.63 -3.52 -8.79
C ARG A 216 23.96 -4.26 -8.85
N ASP A 217 23.99 -5.45 -9.44
CA ASP A 217 25.26 -6.07 -9.80
C ASP A 217 25.99 -5.10 -10.74
N GLY A 218 27.14 -4.65 -10.28
CA GLY A 218 28.02 -3.73 -10.98
C GLY A 218 29.15 -4.47 -11.67
N ASP A 219 28.84 -5.58 -12.35
CA ASP A 219 29.79 -6.29 -13.20
C ASP A 219 29.14 -6.54 -14.58
N ASP A 220 29.34 -5.56 -15.48
CA ASP A 220 29.66 -5.74 -16.92
C ASP A 220 30.09 -4.39 -17.54
#